data_AF-A0A411GVX9-F1
#
_entry.id   AF-A0A411GVX9-F1
#
_cell.length_a   1.000
_cell.length_b   1.000
_cell.length_c   1.000
_cell.angle_alpha   90.00
_cell.angle_beta   90.00
_cell.angle_gamma   90.00
#
_symmetry.space_group_name_H-M   'P 1'
#
loop_
_entity.id
_entity.type
_entity.pdbx_description
1 polymer ?
#
loop_
_entity_poly.entity_id
_entity_poly.type
_entity_poly.pdbx_seq_one_letter_code
_entity_poly.pdbx_strand_id
1 'polypeptide(L)' 'IHLVVRSQVLENSFLIDSAMKKVESIIPIFSLIGSLAKAKFCNPVGQPISKPAWA' A
#
# COMPACT_ATOMS: atom_id res chain seq x y z
N ILE A 1 34.87 2.26 -13.23
CA ILE A 1 33.94 1.12 -13.41
C ILE A 1 33.34 0.66 -12.06
N HIS A 2 34.15 0.45 -11.02
CA HIS A 2 33.67 -0.04 -9.71
C HIS A 2 32.64 0.87 -8.99
N LEU A 3 32.76 2.20 -9.12
CA LEU A 3 31.79 3.14 -8.53
C LEU A 3 30.38 3.01 -9.13
N VAL A 4 30.29 2.77 -10.45
CA VAL A 4 29.01 2.62 -11.18
C VAL A 4 28.28 1.35 -10.73
N VAL A 5 29.02 0.26 -10.51
CA VAL A 5 28.43 -1.00 -10.01
C VAL A 5 27.87 -0.80 -8.59
N ARG A 6 28.59 -0.07 -7.72
CA ARG A 6 28.14 0.18 -6.34
C ARG A 6 26.95 1.13 -6.27
N SER A 7 26.88 2.17 -7.12
CA SER A 7 25.71 3.06 -7.19
C SER A 7 24.48 2.34 -7.73
N GLN A 8 24.65 1.52 -8.78
CA GLN A 8 23.55 0.72 -9.34
C GLN A 8 22.95 -0.26 -8.31
N VAL A 9 23.80 -0.92 -7.51
CA VAL A 9 23.36 -1.84 -6.45
C VAL A 9 22.63 -1.08 -5.35
N LEU A 10 23.14 0.09 -4.95
CA LEU A 10 22.50 0.93 -3.93
C LEU A 10 21.13 1.44 -4.41
N GLU A 11 21.05 1.96 -5.63
CA GLU A 11 19.79 2.43 -6.25
C GLU A 11 18.77 1.30 -6.35
N ASN A 12 19.16 0.12 -6.84
CA ASN A 12 18.25 -1.02 -6.95
C ASN A 12 17.78 -1.50 -5.57
N SER A 13 18.68 -1.56 -4.58
CA SER A 13 18.32 -1.95 -3.22
C SER A 13 17.33 -0.97 -2.57
N PHE A 14 17.50 0.33 -2.80
CA PHE A 14 16.60 1.37 -2.33
C PHE A 14 15.22 1.27 -2.98
N LEU A 15 15.15 1.02 -4.29
CA LEU A 15 13.89 0.80 -5.00
C LEU A 15 13.17 -0.45 -4.50
N ILE A 16 13.90 -1.53 -4.23
CA ILE A 16 13.34 -2.78 -3.70
C ILE A 16 12.79 -2.59 -2.28
N ASP A 17 13.55 -1.95 -1.39
CA ASP A 17 13.11 -1.67 -0.02
C ASP A 17 11.84 -0.81 0.02
N SER A 18 11.82 0.27 -0.79
CA SER A 18 10.64 1.12 -0.95
C SER A 18 9.43 0.37 -1.50
N ALA A 19 9.64 -0.49 -2.50
CA ALA A 19 8.59 -1.34 -3.05
C ALA A 19 8.07 -2.36 -2.03
N MET A 20 8.95 -3.01 -1.27
CA MET A 20 8.57 -3.96 -0.23
C MET A 20 7.74 -3.27 0.85
N LYS A 21 8.18 -2.11 1.33
CA LYS A 21 7.43 -1.31 2.31
C LYS A 21 6.05 -0.89 1.81
N LYS A 22 5.91 -0.63 0.52
CA LYS A 22 4.61 -0.35 -0.12
C LYS A 22 3.72 -1.61 -0.12
N VAL A 23 4.26 -2.78 -0.45
CA VAL A 23 3.51 -4.05 -0.41
C VAL A 23 3.08 -4.39 1.02
N GLU A 24 3.97 -4.23 2.00
CA GLU A 24 3.68 -4.42 3.42
C GLU A 24 2.60 -3.47 3.94
N SER A 25 2.43 -2.29 3.34
CA SER A 25 1.35 -1.35 3.67
C SER A 25 0.05 -1.67 2.92
N ILE A 26 0.14 -2.16 1.68
CA ILE A 26 -1.01 -2.59 0.87
C ILE A 26 -1.77 -3.73 1.55
N ILE A 27 -1.07 -4.71 2.14
CA ILE A 27 -1.69 -5.85 2.82
C ILE A 27 -2.63 -5.40 3.98
N PRO A 28 -2.18 -4.60 4.96
CA PRO A 28 -3.02 -4.01 6.00
C PRO A 28 -4.17 -3.18 5.42
N ILE A 29 -3.94 -2.37 4.38
CA ILE A 29 -5.00 -1.54 3.79
C ILE A 29 -6.11 -2.40 3.18
N PHE A 30 -5.76 -3.44 2.42
CA PHE A 30 -6.76 -4.38 1.89
C PHE A 30 -7.47 -5.15 3.01
N SER A 31 -6.76 -5.55 4.07
CA SER A 31 -7.35 -6.19 5.24
C SER A 31 -8.34 -5.27 5.97
N LEU A 32 -8.00 -3.98 6.12
CA LEU A 32 -8.88 -2.96 6.69
C LEU A 32 -10.11 -2.75 5.81
N ILE A 33 -9.94 -2.59 4.49
CA ILE A 33 -11.06 -2.47 3.55
C ILE A 33 -11.97 -3.70 3.64
N GLY A 34 -11.40 -4.91 3.68
CA GLY A 34 -12.17 -6.15 3.85
C GLY A 34 -12.96 -6.19 5.17
N SER A 35 -12.35 -5.73 6.26
CA SER A 35 -13.02 -5.64 7.58
C SER A 35 -14.16 -4.63 7.57
N LEU A 36 -13.93 -3.46 6.98
CA LEU A 36 -14.94 -2.40 6.82
C LEU A 36 -16.08 -2.83 5.90
N ALA A 37 -15.77 -3.55 4.83
CA ALA A 37 -16.77 -4.09 3.91
C ALA A 37 -17.63 -5.17 4.57
N LYS A 38 -17.02 -6.06 5.37
CA LYS A 38 -17.74 -7.05 6.17
C LYS A 38 -18.67 -6.40 7.21
N ALA A 39 -18.25 -5.26 7.76
CA ALA A 39 -19.06 -4.45 8.66
C ALA A 39 -20.06 -3.51 7.95
N LYS A 40 -20.20 -3.61 6.61
CA LYS A 40 -21.12 -2.82 5.76
C LYS A 40 -20.86 -1.30 5.76
N PHE A 41 -19.65 -0.86 6.08
CA PHE A 41 -19.27 0.56 5.97
C PHE A 41 -18.91 0.96 4.54
N CYS A 42 -18.21 0.10 3.82
CA CYS A 42 -17.82 0.31 2.43
C CYS A 42 -18.11 -0.94 1.58
N ASN A 43 -17.99 -0.82 0.26
CA ASN A 43 -18.00 -1.96 -0.64
C ASN A 43 -16.60 -2.63 -0.68
N PRO A 44 -16.44 -3.79 -1.34
CA PRO A 44 -15.15 -4.49 -1.41
C PRO A 44 -14.01 -3.70 -2.09
N VAL A 45 -14.32 -2.60 -2.80
CA VAL A 45 -13.31 -1.70 -3.39
C VAL A 45 -13.03 -0.47 -2.52
N GLY A 46 -13.64 -0.37 -1.34
CA GLY A 46 -13.38 0.69 -0.35
C GLY A 46 -14.27 1.93 -0.45
N GLN A 47 -15.28 1.94 -1.32
CA GLN A 47 -16.20 3.08 -1.44
C GLN A 47 -17.26 3.01 -0.33
N PRO A 48 -17.50 4.10 0.42
CA PRO A 48 -18.50 4.11 1.49
C PRO A 48 -19.91 3.87 0.94
N ILE A 49 -20.69 3.03 1.63
CA ILE A 49 -22.06 2.70 1.22
C ILE A 49 -23.03 3.83 1.59
N SER A 50 -22.77 4.54 2.69
CA SER A 50 -23.56 5.68 3.13
C SER A 50 -22.86 7.01 2.83
N LYS A 51 -23.64 8.09 2.73
CA LYS A 51 -23.08 9.44 2.76
C LYS A 51 -22.32 9.63 4.08
N PRO A 52 -21.07 10.13 4.06
CA PRO A 52 -20.37 10.46 5.29
C PRO A 52 -21.16 11.53 6.04
N ALA A 53 -21.31 11.36 7.35
CA ALA A 53 -22.04 12.31 8.21
C ALA A 53 -21.36 13.69 8.31
N TRP A 54 -20.12 13.80 7.80
CA TRP A 54 -19.29 15.00 7.81
C TRP A 54 -19.21 15.71 6.45
N ALA A 55 -20.00 15.27 5.45
CA ALA A 55 -20.19 15.99 4.19
C ALA A 55 -21.34 17.00 4.28
#